data_AF-K1S643-F1
#
_entry.id   AF-K1S643-F1
#
_cell.length_a   1.000
_cell.length_b   1.000
_cell.length_c   1.000
_cell.angle_alpha   90.00
_cell.angle_beta   90.00
_cell.angle_gamma   90.00
#
_symmetry.space_group_name_H-M   'P 1'
#
loop_
_entity.id
_entity.type
_entity.pdbx_description
1 polymer ?
#
loop_
_entity_poly.entity_id
_entity_poly.type
_entity_poly.pdbx_seq_one_letter_code
_entity_poly.pdbx_strand_id
1 'polypeptide(L)'
;MLTLTPINEISIIGLYVSLVLVVGRFVRVFFSGASTQVMYQELPCVDNILNLCLDIYMVRESQDYRMEEYLFSKLIFLYRSPETLIKWTKFKYS
;
A
#
# COMPACT_ATOMS: atom_id res chain seq x y z
N MET A 1 -28.29 -46.71 -18.31
CA MET A 1 -27.24 -47.05 -17.33
C MET A 1 -26.36 -45.82 -17.18
N LEU A 2 -26.76 -44.96 -16.25
CA LEU A 2 -26.26 -43.62 -16.01
C LEU A 2 -25.08 -43.67 -15.04
N THR A 3 -23.86 -43.89 -15.54
CA THR A 3 -22.65 -43.68 -14.73
C THR A 3 -21.53 -43.22 -15.64
N LEU A 4 -21.56 -41.94 -16.01
CA LEU A 4 -20.33 -41.27 -16.47
C LEU A 4 -19.42 -41.20 -15.23
N THR A 5 -18.37 -42.03 -15.28
CA THR A 5 -17.18 -42.08 -14.43
C THR A 5 -17.16 -41.16 -13.20
N PRO A 6 -17.20 -41.65 -11.94
CA PRO A 6 -17.21 -40.80 -10.72
C PRO A 6 -16.05 -39.78 -10.62
N ILE A 7 -15.02 -39.96 -11.45
CA ILE A 7 -13.87 -39.08 -11.64
C ILE A 7 -14.23 -37.73 -12.26
N ASN A 8 -15.19 -37.68 -13.20
CA ASN A 8 -15.53 -36.43 -13.90
C ASN A 8 -16.32 -35.47 -12.98
N GLU A 9 -17.23 -35.98 -12.16
CA GLU A 9 -18.02 -35.18 -11.22
C GLU A 9 -17.14 -34.60 -10.11
N ILE A 10 -16.20 -35.39 -9.56
CA ILE A 10 -15.26 -34.93 -8.54
C ILE A 10 -14.30 -33.86 -9.10
N SER A 11 -13.87 -34.02 -10.36
CA SER A 11 -12.98 -33.05 -11.03
C SER A 11 -13.66 -31.69 -11.24
N ILE A 12 -14.92 -31.69 -11.68
CA ILE A 12 -15.70 -30.47 -11.90
C ILE A 12 -15.99 -29.76 -10.57
N ILE A 13 -16.37 -30.51 -9.53
CA ILE A 13 -16.55 -29.96 -8.17
C ILE A 13 -15.24 -29.37 -7.65
N GLY A 14 -14.11 -30.06 -7.81
CA GLY A 14 -12.80 -29.59 -7.36
C GLY A 14 -12.37 -28.30 -8.06
N LEU A 15 -12.58 -28.22 -9.38
CA LEU A 15 -12.32 -27.02 -10.16
C LEU A 15 -13.16 -25.83 -9.67
N TYR A 16 -14.47 -26.05 -9.46
CA TYR A 16 -15.38 -25.01 -8.97
C TYR A 16 -14.97 -24.50 -7.59
N VAL A 17 -14.69 -25.39 -6.65
CA VAL A 17 -14.25 -25.01 -5.29
C VAL A 17 -12.92 -24.26 -5.34
N SER A 18 -11.97 -24.67 -6.19
CA SER A 18 -10.68 -23.98 -6.32
C SER A 18 -10.85 -22.54 -6.84
N LEU A 19 -11.70 -22.34 -7.86
CA LEU A 19 -11.98 -21.04 -8.44
C LEU A 19 -12.66 -20.12 -7.41
N VAL A 20 -13.68 -20.63 -6.71
CA VAL A 20 -14.41 -19.89 -5.67
C VAL A 20 -13.48 -19.51 -4.51
N LEU A 21 -12.58 -20.40 -4.08
CA LEU A 21 -11.58 -20.10 -3.06
C LEU A 21 -10.59 -19.03 -3.51
N VAL A 22 -10.12 -19.10 -4.76
CA VAL A 22 -9.21 -18.09 -5.33
C VAL A 22 -9.89 -16.72 -5.40
N VAL A 23 -11.14 -16.65 -5.89
CA VAL A 23 -11.92 -15.41 -5.96
C VAL A 23 -12.21 -14.88 -4.55
N GLY A 24 -12.63 -15.73 -3.62
CA GLY A 24 -12.87 -15.35 -2.22
C GLY A 24 -11.60 -14.83 -1.52
N ARG A 25 -10.44 -15.44 -1.81
CA ARG A 25 -9.15 -14.99 -1.28
C ARG A 25 -8.69 -13.69 -1.93
N PHE A 26 -8.93 -13.52 -3.23
CA PHE A 26 -8.68 -12.28 -3.95
C PHE A 26 -9.48 -11.15 -3.31
N VAL A 27 -10.81 -11.27 -3.23
CA VAL A 27 -11.69 -10.29 -2.59
C VAL A 27 -11.25 -9.99 -1.15
N ARG A 28 -10.95 -11.02 -0.34
CA ARG A 28 -10.44 -10.82 1.03
C ARG A 28 -9.12 -10.03 1.05
N VAL A 29 -8.21 -10.23 0.10
CA VAL A 29 -6.95 -9.47 0.02
C VAL A 29 -7.19 -8.01 -0.37
N PHE A 30 -8.15 -7.70 -1.24
CA PHE A 30 -8.51 -6.29 -1.53
C PHE A 30 -9.10 -5.59 -0.31
N PHE A 31 -10.01 -6.25 0.42
CA PHE A 31 -10.63 -5.67 1.61
C PHE A 31 -9.68 -5.65 2.82
N SER A 32 -8.86 -6.67 3.03
CA SER A 32 -7.88 -6.73 4.12
C SER A 32 -6.66 -5.85 3.85
N GLY A 33 -6.23 -5.75 2.59
CA GLY A 33 -5.17 -4.84 2.14
C GLY A 33 -5.57 -3.37 2.20
N ALA A 34 -6.88 -3.08 2.21
CA ALA A 34 -7.38 -1.73 2.45
C ALA A 34 -7.00 -1.21 3.85
N SER A 35 -6.86 -2.07 4.87
CA SER A 35 -6.46 -1.62 6.23
C SER A 35 -5.07 -0.99 6.28
N THR A 36 -4.14 -1.46 5.44
CA THR A 36 -2.79 -0.90 5.32
C THR A 36 -2.79 0.35 4.44
N GLN A 37 -3.74 0.46 3.50
CA GLN A 37 -3.93 1.63 2.63
C GLN A 37 -4.67 2.78 3.35
N VAL A 38 -5.55 2.49 4.32
CA VAL A 38 -6.27 3.49 5.13
C VAL A 38 -5.29 4.45 5.82
N MET A 39 -4.14 3.94 6.30
CA MET A 39 -3.07 4.76 6.88
C MET A 39 -2.51 5.83 5.93
N TYR A 40 -2.60 5.62 4.61
CA TYR A 40 -2.15 6.56 3.59
C TYR A 40 -3.28 7.34 2.92
N GLN A 41 -4.54 6.95 3.14
CA GLN A 41 -5.72 7.60 2.53
C GLN A 41 -6.32 8.68 3.43
N GLU A 42 -6.14 8.57 4.76
CA GLU A 42 -6.69 9.49 5.77
C GLU A 42 -5.66 10.57 6.20
N LEU A 43 -4.90 11.13 5.26
CA LEU A 43 -3.91 12.18 5.55
C LEU A 43 -4.55 13.57 5.37
N PRO A 44 -4.80 14.34 6.45
CA PRO A 44 -5.57 15.58 6.36
C PRO A 44 -4.85 16.72 5.62
N CYS A 45 -3.51 16.70 5.55
CA CYS A 45 -2.70 17.63 4.77
C CYS A 45 -1.40 16.97 4.29
N VAL A 46 -1.26 16.79 2.97
CA VAL A 46 -0.08 16.15 2.35
C VAL A 46 0.99 17.18 1.92
N ASP A 47 0.69 18.48 2.01
CA ASP A 47 1.55 19.57 1.50
C ASP A 47 2.98 19.54 2.07
N ASN A 48 3.14 19.21 3.35
CA ASN A 48 4.46 19.13 3.98
C ASN A 48 5.33 18.00 3.40
N ILE A 49 4.70 16.87 3.06
CA ILE A 49 5.39 15.73 2.45
C ILE A 49 5.70 16.05 0.98
N LEU A 50 4.76 16.70 0.29
CA LEU A 50 4.95 17.16 -1.09
C LEU A 50 6.11 18.15 -1.19
N ASN A 51 6.18 19.13 -0.29
CA ASN A 51 7.30 20.08 -0.23
C ASN A 51 8.64 19.37 0.02
N LEU A 52 8.68 18.35 0.89
CA LEU A 52 9.90 17.57 1.12
C LEU A 52 10.34 16.78 -0.13
N CYS A 53 9.39 16.24 -0.89
CA CYS A 53 9.69 15.61 -2.18
C CYS A 53 10.17 16.62 -3.23
N LEU A 54 9.62 17.83 -3.25
CA LEU A 54 10.08 18.92 -4.11
C LEU A 54 11.49 19.39 -3.74
N ASP A 55 11.80 19.49 -2.45
CA ASP A 55 13.14 19.84 -1.97
C ASP A 55 14.17 18.79 -2.42
N ILE A 56 13.84 17.49 -2.34
CA ILE A 56 14.71 16.41 -2.85
C ILE A 56 14.92 16.56 -4.36
N TYR A 57 13.87 16.93 -5.11
CA TYR A 57 13.96 17.16 -6.55
C TYR A 57 14.89 18.34 -6.88
N MET A 58 14.76 19.47 -6.15
CA MET A 58 15.63 20.63 -6.32
C MET A 58 17.09 20.31 -5.98
N VAL A 59 17.34 19.55 -4.91
CA VAL A 59 18.70 19.18 -4.48
C VAL A 59 19.38 18.23 -5.47
N ARG A 60 18.60 17.37 -6.15
CA ARG A 60 19.10 16.57 -7.28
C ARG A 60 19.52 17.42 -8.46
N GLU A 61 18.78 18.50 -8.75
CA GLU A 61 19.15 19.45 -9.81
C GLU A 61 20.41 20.25 -9.44
N SER A 62 20.58 20.60 -8.17
CA SER A 62 21.78 21.30 -7.68
C SER A 62 23.00 20.39 -7.48
N GLN A 63 22.88 19.08 -7.70
CA GLN A 63 23.94 18.07 -7.55
C GLN A 63 24.60 18.03 -6.14
N ASP A 64 23.86 18.41 -5.09
CA ASP A 64 24.37 18.34 -3.71
C ASP A 64 23.96 17.02 -3.05
N TYR A 65 24.77 15.99 -3.28
CA TYR A 65 24.51 14.62 -2.83
C TYR A 65 24.44 14.48 -1.30
N ARG A 66 25.14 15.33 -0.54
CA ARG A 66 25.12 15.24 0.93
C ARG A 66 23.77 15.67 1.48
N MET A 67 23.20 16.71 0.90
CA MET A 67 21.87 17.21 1.27
C MET A 67 20.77 16.26 0.77
N GLU A 68 20.94 15.66 -0.41
CA GLU A 68 20.02 14.63 -0.92
C GLU A 68 19.92 13.47 0.06
N GLU A 69 21.05 12.91 0.50
CA GLU A 69 21.10 11.77 1.42
C GLU A 69 20.41 12.10 2.76
N TYR A 70 20.66 13.31 3.29
CA TYR A 70 20.03 13.76 4.53
C TYR A 70 18.50 13.85 4.40
N LEU A 71 18.00 14.51 3.35
CA LEU A 71 16.55 14.64 3.10
C LEU A 71 15.90 13.28 2.87
N PHE A 72 16.57 12.38 2.15
CA PHE A 72 16.08 11.03 1.89
C PHE A 72 16.01 10.19 3.16
N SER A 73 17.01 10.30 4.05
CA SER A 73 16.99 9.62 5.35
C SER A 73 15.80 10.07 6.22
N LYS A 74 15.47 11.37 6.17
CA LYS A 74 14.33 11.95 6.88
C LYS A 74 13.00 11.45 6.32
N LEU A 75 12.88 11.33 5.00
CA LEU A 75 11.72 10.74 4.34
C LEU A 75 11.51 9.28 4.77
N ILE A 76 12.56 8.46 4.73
CA ILE A 76 12.48 7.05 5.15
C ILE A 76 12.06 6.93 6.62
N PHE A 77 12.65 7.74 7.50
CA PHE A 77 12.31 7.73 8.93
C PHE A 77 10.83 8.09 9.15
N LEU A 78 10.31 9.08 8.41
CA LEU A 78 8.91 9.48 8.46
C LEU A 78 7.97 8.33 8.07
N TYR A 79 8.26 7.63 6.96
CA TYR A 79 7.46 6.50 6.50
C TYR A 79 7.55 5.27 7.42
N ARG A 80 8.63 5.14 8.19
CA ARG A 80 8.80 4.05 9.16
C ARG A 80 7.96 4.22 10.41
N SER A 81 7.61 5.46 10.79
CA SER A 81 6.84 5.79 12.00
C SER A 81 5.53 6.50 11.65
N PRO A 82 4.39 5.77 11.62
CA PRO A 82 3.11 6.39 11.30
C PRO A 82 2.67 7.44 12.34
N GLU A 83 3.14 7.33 13.59
CA GLU A 83 2.90 8.31 14.63
C GLU A 83 3.55 9.67 14.32
N THR A 84 4.77 9.64 13.75
CA THR A 84 5.49 10.85 13.35
C THR A 84 4.87 11.44 12.09
N LEU A 85 4.44 10.57 11.17
CA LEU A 85 3.77 10.95 9.92
C LEU A 85 2.45 11.70 10.22
N ILE A 86 1.60 11.19 11.12
CA ILE A 86 0.35 11.85 11.53
C ILE A 86 0.62 13.20 12.22
N LYS A 87 1.66 13.31 13.05
CA LYS A 87 2.06 14.60 13.67
C LYS A 87 2.51 15.61 12.61
N TRP A 88 3.16 15.15 11.55
CA TRP A 88 3.65 15.98 10.45
C TRP A 88 2.55 16.46 9.50
N THR A 89 1.49 15.68 9.34
CA THR A 89 0.31 16.03 8.54
C THR A 89 -0.82 16.69 9.33
N LYS A 90 -0.71 16.80 10.67
CA LYS A 90 -1.69 17.54 11.47
C LYS A 90 -1.64 19.04 11.14
N PHE A 91 -2.81 19.62 10.87
CA PHE A 91 -2.97 21.07 10.73
C PHE A 91 -2.42 21.78 11.97
N LYS A 92 -1.47 22.69 11.76
CA LYS A 92 -1.09 23.69 12.75
C LYS A 92 -2.20 24.74 12.77
N TYR A 93 -3.20 24.57 13.63
CA TYR A 93 -4.13 25.66 13.92
C TYR A 93 -3.29 26.84 14.43
N SER A 94 -3.27 27.93 13.66
CA SER A 94 -2.68 29.20 14.08
C SER A 94 -3.60 29.92 15.06
#